data_AF-A0A1F1QJ09-F1
#
_entry.id   AF-A0A1F1QJ09-F1
#
_cell.length_a   1.000
_cell.length_b   1.000
_cell.length_c   1.000
_cell.angle_alpha   90.00
_cell.angle_beta   90.00
_cell.angle_gamma   90.00
#
_symmetry.space_group_name_H-M   'P 1'
#
loop_
_entity.id
_entity.type
_entity.pdbx_description
1 polymer ?
#
loop_
_entity_poly.entity_id
_entity_poly.type
_entity_poly.pdbx_seq_one_letter_code
_entity_poly.pdbx_strand_id
1 'polypeptide(L)'
;MNVYIEVNADQHRWCVHMDQWHVGFRTPDEAEQFVERLTARLNAPHSLDMLADSPIWNQMAGRHAQLSAKAMPSLGRCVKEA
;
A
#
# COMPACT_ATOMS: atom_id res chain seq x y z
N MET A 1 10.12 -1.34 -6.01
CA MET A 1 9.85 0.03 -5.53
C MET A 1 10.97 0.91 -6.03
N ASN A 2 10.66 1.97 -6.77
CA ASN A 2 11.67 2.93 -7.23
C ASN A 2 11.84 4.05 -6.21
N VAL A 3 13.07 4.30 -5.79
CA VAL A 3 13.42 5.34 -4.80
C VAL A 3 14.45 6.29 -5.39
N TYR A 4 14.17 7.59 -5.38
CA TYR A 4 15.12 8.63 -5.79
C TYR A 4 14.87 9.93 -5.04
N ILE A 5 15.90 10.77 -4.98
CA ILE A 5 15.85 12.09 -4.34
C ILE A 5 15.76 13.14 -5.44
N GLU A 6 14.81 14.06 -5.31
CA GLU A 6 14.61 15.20 -6.20
C GLU A 6 14.66 16.49 -5.39
N VAL A 7 15.27 17.54 -5.94
CA VAL A 7 15.20 18.88 -5.36
C VAL A 7 13.96 19.58 -5.90
N ASN A 8 13.01 19.89 -5.02
CA ASN A 8 11.86 20.70 -5.38
C ASN A 8 12.27 22.18 -5.35
N ALA A 9 12.58 22.73 -6.52
CA ALA A 9 13.02 24.11 -6.69
C ALA A 9 11.98 25.14 -6.21
N ASP A 10 10.68 24.84 -6.39
CA ASP A 10 9.58 25.76 -6.02
C ASP A 10 9.45 25.93 -4.51
N GLN A 11 9.83 24.90 -3.75
CA GLN A 11 9.65 24.87 -2.31
C GLN A 11 10.98 24.89 -1.55
N HIS A 12 12.11 24.93 -2.26
CA HIS A 12 13.46 24.81 -1.69
C HIS A 12 13.57 23.62 -0.72
N ARG A 13 12.95 22.50 -1.08
CA ARG A 13 12.88 21.28 -0.25
C ARG A 13 13.40 20.07 -1.01
N TRP A 14 13.89 19.10 -0.25
CA TRP A 14 14.34 17.82 -0.78
C TRP A 14 13.20 16.83 -0.70
N CYS A 15 12.86 16.16 -1.80
CA CYS A 15 11.78 15.19 -1.85
C CYS A 15 12.35 13.81 -2.16
N VAL A 16 12.03 12.82 -1.32
CA VAL A 16 12.27 11.41 -1.62
C VAL A 16 11.01 10.86 -2.29
N HIS A 17 11.13 10.40 -3.52
CA HIS A 17 10.06 9.78 -4.29
C HIS A 17 10.12 8.26 -4.14
N MET A 18 8.96 7.65 -3.93
CA MET A 18 8.76 6.22 -3.67
C MET A 18 7.52 5.72 -4.42
N ASP A 19 7.69 5.38 -5.70
CA ASP A 19 6.60 5.05 -6.63
C ASP A 19 5.47 6.11 -6.63
N GLN A 20 4.35 5.86 -5.92
CA GLN A 20 3.21 6.77 -5.80
C GLN A 20 3.31 7.74 -4.60
N TRP A 21 4.28 7.54 -3.73
CA TRP A 21 4.46 8.29 -2.48
C TRP A 21 5.65 9.24 -2.59
N HIS A 22 5.57 10.36 -1.87
CA HIS A 22 6.68 11.30 -1.74
C HIS A 22 6.77 11.81 -0.31
N VAL A 23 8.00 12.06 0.16
CA VAL A 23 8.27 12.60 1.50
C VAL A 23 9.21 13.79 1.37
N GLY A 24 8.83 14.93 1.94
CA GLY A 24 9.62 16.16 1.89
C GLY A 24 10.50 16.35 3.13
N PHE A 25 11.73 16.80 2.91
CA PHE A 25 12.79 17.05 3.88
C PHE A 25 13.34 18.46 3.72
N ARG A 26 13.94 18.99 4.80
CA ARG A 26 14.50 20.34 4.81
C ARG A 26 15.95 20.36 4.36
N THR A 27 16.69 19.29 4.62
CA THR A 27 18.11 19.15 4.26
C THR A 27 18.34 17.92 3.39
N PRO A 28 19.41 17.91 2.56
CA PRO A 28 19.76 16.74 1.77
C PRO A 28 20.16 15.55 2.65
N ASP A 29 20.91 15.80 3.73
CA ASP A 29 21.34 14.76 4.67
C ASP A 29 20.18 13.98 5.30
N GLU A 30 19.07 14.68 5.63
CA GLU A 30 17.86 14.04 6.15
C GLU A 30 17.21 13.12 5.10
N ALA A 31 17.18 13.55 3.84
CA ALA A 31 16.62 12.77 2.74
C ALA A 31 17.48 11.53 2.47
N GLU A 32 18.81 11.66 2.46
CA GLU A 32 19.75 10.55 2.27
C GLU A 32 19.65 9.53 3.40
N GLN A 33 19.68 9.97 4.67
CA GLN A 33 19.56 9.07 5.81
C GLN A 33 18.21 8.32 5.82
N PHE A 34 17.15 8.96 5.34
CA PHE A 34 15.86 8.31 5.16
C PHE A 34 15.93 7.21 4.08
N VAL A 35 16.53 7.49 2.92
CA VAL A 35 16.71 6.50 1.84
C VAL A 35 17.57 5.32 2.30
N GLU A 36 18.64 5.58 3.04
CA GLU A 36 19.49 4.52 3.60
C GLU A 36 18.70 3.60 4.54
N ARG A 37 17.98 4.18 5.51
CA ARG A 37 17.15 3.42 6.45
C ARG A 37 16.05 2.64 5.75
N LEU A 38 15.41 3.25 4.76
CA LEU A 38 14.38 2.63 3.95
C LEU A 38 14.94 1.43 3.18
N THR A 39 16.07 1.61 2.51
CA THR A 39 16.73 0.57 1.72
C THR A 39 17.21 -0.57 2.60
N ALA A 40 17.76 -0.27 3.78
CA ALA A 40 18.14 -1.26 4.77
C ALA A 40 16.93 -2.07 5.25
N ARG A 41 15.78 -1.42 5.45
CA ARG A 41 14.53 -2.11 5.79
C ARG A 41 14.07 -3.01 4.64
N LEU A 42 14.01 -2.54 3.41
CA LEU A 42 13.55 -3.35 2.27
C LEU A 42 14.43 -4.57 2.00
N ASN A 43 15.74 -4.45 2.22
CA ASN A 43 16.69 -5.54 2.02
C ASN A 43 16.87 -6.42 3.26
N ALA A 44 16.32 -6.02 4.41
CA ALA A 44 16.39 -6.85 5.60
C ALA A 44 15.64 -8.16 5.37
N PRO A 45 16.13 -9.28 5.91
CA PRO A 45 15.40 -10.55 5.85
C PRO A 45 14.03 -10.37 6.52
N HIS A 46 12.98 -10.42 5.70
CA HIS A 46 11.60 -10.35 6.16
C HIS A 46 11.08 -11.76 6.36
N SER A 47 10.78 -12.14 7.60
CA SER A 47 10.09 -13.40 7.88
C SER A 47 8.66 -13.33 7.34
N LEU A 48 8.41 -14.03 6.23
CA LEU A 48 7.07 -14.19 5.65
C LEU A 48 6.06 -14.77 6.66
N ASP A 49 6.54 -15.64 7.54
CA ASP A 49 5.75 -16.25 8.63
C ASP A 49 5.13 -15.20 9.57
N MET A 50 5.86 -14.14 9.92
CA MET A 50 5.34 -13.06 10.77
C MET A 50 4.34 -12.14 10.05
N LEU A 51 4.38 -12.09 8.72
CA LEU A 51 3.45 -11.29 7.92
C LEU A 51 2.11 -12.02 7.74
N ALA A 52 2.12 -13.35 7.63
CA ALA A 52 0.92 -14.18 7.53
C ALA A 52 0.11 -14.18 8.85
N ASP A 53 0.78 -14.12 10.00
CA ASP A 53 0.13 -14.05 11.32
C ASP A 53 -0.24 -12.63 11.76
N SER A 54 -0.01 -11.61 10.91
CA SER A 54 -0.41 -10.24 11.26
C SER A 54 -1.94 -10.11 11.27
N PRO A 55 -2.56 -9.77 12.42
CA PRO A 55 -4.02 -9.68 12.54
C PRO A 55 -4.63 -8.55 11.70
N ILE A 56 -3.80 -7.68 11.11
CA ILE A 56 -4.20 -6.61 10.20
C ILE A 56 -4.63 -7.18 8.84
N TRP A 57 -3.94 -8.21 8.33
CA TRP A 57 -4.25 -8.82 7.03
C TRP A 57 -5.51 -9.71 7.09
N ASN A 58 -5.64 -10.49 8.18
CA ASN A 58 -6.82 -11.33 8.42
C ASN A 58 -8.12 -10.51 8.59
N GLN A 59 -8.05 -9.26 9.06
CA GLN A 59 -9.22 -8.38 9.16
C GLN A 59 -9.69 -7.80 7.81
N MET A 60 -8.79 -7.54 6.85
CA MET A 60 -9.19 -7.06 5.53
C MET A 60 -9.80 -8.17 4.66
N ALA A 61 -9.27 -9.39 4.74
CA ALA A 61 -9.82 -10.54 4.02
C ALA A 61 -11.27 -10.87 4.48
N GLY A 62 -11.57 -10.72 5.77
CA GLY A 62 -12.92 -10.93 6.31
C GLY A 62 -13.96 -9.88 5.88
N ARG A 63 -13.57 -8.62 5.67
CA ARG A 63 -14.52 -7.57 5.22
C ARG A 63 -14.95 -7.72 3.77
N HIS A 64 -14.10 -8.26 2.90
CA HIS A 64 -14.44 -8.46 1.48
C HIS A 64 -15.44 -9.59 1.26
N ALA A 65 -15.44 -10.62 2.11
CA ALA A 65 -16.41 -11.73 2.04
C ALA A 65 -17.83 -11.29 2.43
N GLN A 66 -17.97 -10.35 3.38
CA GLN A 66 -19.29 -9.93 3.88
C GLN A 66 -20.03 -8.98 2.93
N LEU A 67 -19.33 -8.20 2.11
CA LEU A 67 -19.94 -7.30 1.12
C LEU A 67 -20.47 -8.06 -0.11
N SER A 68 -19.86 -9.18 -0.49
CA SER A 68 -20.31 -10.00 -1.63
C SER A 68 -21.60 -10.78 -1.32
N ALA A 69 -21.79 -11.23 -0.07
CA ALA A 69 -22.97 -12.01 0.32
C ALA A 69 -24.29 -11.20 0.40
N LYS A 70 -24.23 -9.85 0.42
CA LYS A 70 -25.43 -8.99 0.45
C LYS A 70 -25.94 -8.57 -0.95
N ALA A 71 -25.25 -8.94 -2.03
CA ALA A 71 -25.51 -8.42 -3.37
C ALA A 71 -26.30 -9.36 -4.32
N MET A 72 -26.92 -10.44 -3.82
CA MET A 72 -27.80 -11.29 -4.65
C MET A 72 -29.27 -11.19 -4.21
N PRO A 73 -30.11 -10.39 -4.89
CA PRO A 73 -31.53 -10.71 -5.01
C PRO A 73 -31.70 -11.80 -6.06
N SER A 74 -32.25 -12.93 -5.64
CA SER A 74 -32.69 -14.04 -6.48
C SER A 74 -33.86 -13.59 -7.37
N LEU A 75 -33.60 -13.27 -8.64
CA LEU A 75 -34.68 -13.14 -9.62
C LEU A 75 -34.96 -14.51 -10.25
N GLY A 76 -35.99 -15.15 -9.71
CA GLY A 76 -36.55 -16.40 -10.22
C GLY A 76 -37.02 -16.27 -11.67
N ARG A 77 -36.58 -17.26 -12.45
CA ARG A 77 -36.96 -17.65 -13.81
C ARG A 77 -38.49 -17.61 -14.02
N CYS A 78 -38.98 -16.78 -14.95
CA CYS A 78 -40.36 -16.81 -15.42
C CYS A 78 -40.44 -17.68 -16.69
N VAL A 79 -41.07 -18.86 -16.58
CA VAL A 79 -41.49 -19.72 -17.69
C VAL A 79 -42.81 -19.17 -18.23
N LYS A 80 -42.93 -19.02 -19.55
CA LYS A 80 -44.16 -18.65 -20.25
C LYS A 80 -44.66 -19.89 -20.98
N GLU A 81 -45.76 -20.49 -20.52
CA GLU A 81 -46.52 -21.49 -21.28
C GLU A 81 -47.89 -20.94 -21.69
N ALA A 82 -48.25 -21.37 -22.92
CA ALA A 82 -49.47 -21.27 -23.74
C ALA A 82 -50.58 -20.28 -23.37
#